data_AF-A0AA96GL68-F1
#
_entry.id   AF-A0AA96GL68-F1
#
_cell.length_a   1.000
_cell.length_b   1.000
_cell.length_c   1.000
_cell.angle_alpha   90.00
_cell.angle_beta   90.00
_cell.angle_gamma   90.00
#
_symmetry.space_group_name_H-M   'P 1'
#
loop_
_entity.id
_entity.type
_entity.pdbx_description
1 polymer ?
#
loop_
_entity_poly.entity_id
_entity_poly.type
_entity_poly.pdbx_seq_one_letter_code
_entity_poly.pdbx_strand_id
1 'polypeptide(L)'
;MKLLNSEILEILEAGQLQRLTYWWLPAFHRGNAMWGASVGYRAMQAAGLALSHELLWDRKGLFVVSSHPGPGVRDAIEFVTRSHRAAVE
;
A
#
# COMPACT_ATOMS: atom_id res chain seq x y z
N MET A 1 -4.10 -12.92 13.99
CA MET A 1 -4.20 -11.93 15.09
C MET A 1 -3.93 -10.55 14.50
N LYS A 2 -4.96 -9.69 14.38
CA LYS A 2 -4.84 -8.36 13.75
C LYS A 2 -4.72 -7.29 14.84
N LEU A 3 -3.50 -6.93 15.19
CA LEU A 3 -3.21 -5.67 15.84
C LEU A 3 -2.70 -4.72 14.76
N LEU A 4 -3.55 -3.78 14.34
CA LEU A 4 -3.09 -2.53 13.76
C LEU A 4 -2.27 -1.81 14.84
N ASN A 5 -0.98 -2.08 14.94
CA ASN A 5 -0.10 -1.03 15.41
C ASN A 5 -0.09 -0.01 14.28
N SER A 6 -0.69 1.16 14.54
CA SER A 6 -1.18 2.16 13.58
C SER A 6 -0.21 2.60 12.47
N GLU A 7 1.06 2.19 12.54
CA GLU A 7 2.15 2.56 11.66
C GLU A 7 2.64 1.44 10.74
N ILE A 8 2.19 0.18 10.92
CA ILE A 8 2.73 -0.99 10.20
C ILE A 8 1.63 -1.68 9.37
N LEU A 9 1.98 -2.07 8.14
CA LEU A 9 1.20 -2.94 7.27
C LEU A 9 2.04 -4.20 6.99
N GLU A 10 1.52 -5.36 7.38
CA GLU A 10 2.14 -6.66 7.11
C GLU A 10 1.61 -7.24 5.80
N ILE A 11 2.52 -7.66 4.91
CA ILE A 11 2.19 -8.19 3.58
C ILE A 11 3.21 -9.26 3.19
N LEU A 12 2.81 -10.25 2.40
CA LEU A 12 3.70 -11.25 1.83
C LEU A 12 4.24 -10.79 0.47
N GLU A 13 5.51 -11.10 0.23
CA GLU A 13 6.18 -10.94 -1.05
C GLU A 13 7.03 -12.18 -1.30
N ALA A 14 6.69 -12.97 -2.32
CA ALA A 14 7.38 -14.23 -2.63
C ALA A 14 7.50 -15.17 -1.41
N GLY A 15 6.42 -15.27 -0.62
CA GLY A 15 6.36 -16.09 0.60
C GLY A 15 7.12 -15.51 1.81
N GLN A 16 7.74 -14.34 1.69
CA GLN A 16 8.43 -13.67 2.79
C GLN A 16 7.55 -12.59 3.41
N LEU A 17 7.50 -12.54 4.75
CA LEU A 17 6.79 -11.49 5.50
C LEU A 17 7.53 -10.16 5.37
N GLN A 18 6.84 -9.16 4.83
CA GLN A 18 7.29 -7.77 4.77
C GLN A 18 6.50 -6.94 5.79
N ARG A 19 7.20 -6.03 6.47
CA ARG A 19 6.62 -5.05 7.39
C ARG A 19 6.84 -3.66 6.83
N LEU A 20 5.80 -3.10 6.22
CA LEU A 20 5.85 -1.77 5.64
C LEU A 20 5.46 -0.76 6.70
N THR A 21 6.37 0.13 7.07
CA THR A 21 6.10 1.17 8.07
C THR A 21 5.80 2.50 7.41
N TYR A 22 5.02 3.35 8.07
CA TYR A 22 4.78 4.72 7.61
C TYR A 22 6.08 5.50 7.40
N TRP A 23 7.11 5.26 8.22
CA TRP A 23 8.43 5.91 8.11
C TRP A 23 9.15 5.66 6.79
N TRP A 24 8.82 4.57 6.10
CA TRP A 24 9.44 4.23 4.81
C TRP A 24 8.72 4.89 3.64
N LEU A 25 7.49 5.36 3.85
CA LEU A 25 6.69 6.00 2.81
C LEU A 25 7.31 7.31 2.31
N PRO A 26 7.82 8.23 3.15
CA PRO A 26 8.53 9.42 2.67
C PRO A 26 9.80 9.13 1.87
N ALA A 27 10.49 8.02 2.13
CA ALA A 27 11.67 7.63 1.35
C ALA A 27 11.28 7.12 -0.06
N PHE A 28 10.10 6.51 -0.17
CA PHE A 28 9.51 6.07 -1.44
C PHE A 28 8.89 7.23 -2.21
N HIS A 29 8.06 8.03 -1.54
CA HIS A 29 7.41 9.22 -2.10
C HIS A 29 8.39 10.39 -2.17
N ARG A 30 9.09 10.52 -3.29
CA ARG A 30 10.05 11.63 -3.53
C ARG A 30 9.38 12.95 -3.98
N GLY A 31 8.09 13.11 -3.72
CA GLY A 31 7.29 14.24 -4.17
C GLY A 31 6.80 15.15 -3.04
N ASN A 32 6.11 16.23 -3.41
CA ASN A 32 5.56 17.21 -2.46
C ASN A 32 4.15 16.86 -1.97
N ALA A 33 3.60 15.70 -2.36
CA ALA A 33 2.21 15.32 -2.11
C ALA A 33 2.09 14.36 -0.91
N MET A 34 2.86 14.59 0.16
CA MET A 34 2.89 13.70 1.32
C MET A 34 1.52 13.49 1.95
N TRP A 35 0.65 14.51 1.99
CA TRP A 35 -0.71 14.34 2.52
C TRP A 35 -1.48 13.24 1.76
N GLY A 36 -1.40 13.24 0.42
CA GLY A 36 -2.00 12.20 -0.41
C GLY A 36 -1.36 10.83 -0.18
N ALA A 37 -0.02 10.77 -0.03
CA ALA A 37 0.67 9.53 0.28
C ALA A 37 0.21 8.95 1.63
N SER A 38 0.14 9.77 2.68
CA SER A 38 -0.32 9.35 4.00
C SER A 38 -1.75 8.83 3.97
N VAL A 39 -2.66 9.53 3.29
CA VAL A 39 -4.05 9.09 3.13
C VAL A 39 -4.13 7.79 2.35
N GLY A 40 -3.38 7.66 1.26
CA GLY A 40 -3.31 6.43 0.46
C GLY A 40 -2.81 5.23 1.28
N TYR A 41 -1.78 5.41 2.10
CA TYR A 41 -1.24 4.35 2.95
C TYR A 41 -2.27 3.88 3.99
N ARG A 42 -2.97 4.81 4.63
CA ARG A 42 -4.06 4.49 5.56
C ARG A 42 -5.23 3.79 4.86
N ALA A 43 -5.56 4.20 3.63
CA ALA A 43 -6.59 3.54 2.83
C ALA A 43 -6.21 2.08 2.51
N MET A 44 -4.93 1.80 2.21
CA MET A 44 -4.46 0.43 2.00
C MET A 44 -4.55 -0.44 3.25
N GLN A 45 -4.21 0.11 4.43
CA GLN A 45 -4.39 -0.58 5.70
C GLN A 45 -5.88 -0.91 5.95
N ALA A 46 -6.78 0.05 5.71
CA ALA A 46 -8.22 -0.16 5.85
C ALA A 46 -8.74 -1.22 4.86
N ALA A 47 -8.30 -1.19 3.60
CA ALA A 47 -8.65 -2.17 2.60
C ALA A 47 -8.17 -3.58 2.98
N GLY A 48 -6.96 -3.72 3.51
CA GLY A 48 -6.43 -5.00 4.01
C GLY A 48 -7.32 -5.61 5.08
N LEU A 49 -7.84 -4.77 5.98
CA LEU A 49 -8.74 -5.23 7.04
C LEU A 49 -10.11 -5.64 6.51
N ALA A 50 -10.64 -4.89 5.56
CA ALA A 50 -11.98 -5.12 5.02
C ALA A 50 -12.03 -6.34 4.08
N LEU A 51 -10.97 -6.56 3.28
CA LEU A 51 -10.97 -7.51 2.18
C LEU A 51 -10.27 -8.84 2.50
N SER A 52 -9.47 -8.92 3.56
CA SER A 52 -8.82 -10.18 3.95
C SER A 52 -8.82 -10.38 5.45
N HIS A 53 -9.57 -11.36 5.96
CA HIS A 53 -9.79 -11.57 7.40
C HIS A 53 -8.84 -12.61 8.01
N GLU A 54 -8.53 -13.66 7.25
CA GLU A 54 -7.83 -14.84 7.75
C GLU A 54 -6.38 -14.93 7.24
N LEU A 55 -6.12 -14.36 6.07
CA LEU A 55 -4.82 -14.43 5.40
C LEU A 55 -4.20 -13.04 5.25
N LEU A 56 -2.87 -12.99 5.29
CA LEU A 56 -2.14 -11.81 4.82
C LEU A 56 -2.28 -11.70 3.31
N TRP A 57 -2.33 -10.48 2.79
CA TRP A 57 -2.19 -10.25 1.36
C TRP A 57 -0.82 -10.74 0.87
N ASP A 58 -0.78 -11.34 -0.31
CA ASP A 58 0.44 -11.55 -1.09
C ASP A 58 0.41 -10.61 -2.29
N ARG A 59 1.47 -9.81 -2.47
CA ARG A 59 1.58 -8.84 -3.57
C ARG A 59 1.29 -9.45 -4.94
N LYS A 60 1.66 -10.72 -5.18
CA LYS A 60 1.43 -11.39 -6.46
C LYS A 60 -0.06 -11.58 -6.78
N GLY A 61 -0.90 -11.65 -5.74
CA GLY A 61 -2.35 -11.83 -5.88
C GLY A 61 -3.15 -10.53 -5.86
N LEU A 62 -2.49 -9.36 -5.74
CA LEU A 62 -3.18 -8.08 -5.65
C LEU A 62 -3.37 -7.44 -7.02
N PHE A 63 -4.58 -6.94 -7.25
CA PHE A 63 -4.91 -6.07 -8.37
C PHE A 63 -5.62 -4.83 -7.83
N VAL A 64 -5.18 -3.65 -8.29
CA VAL A 64 -5.72 -2.36 -7.84
C VAL A 64 -6.24 -1.58 -9.04
N VAL A 65 -7.49 -1.14 -8.95
CA VAL A 65 -8.09 -0.20 -9.90
C VAL A 65 -8.19 1.16 -9.23
N SER A 66 -7.62 2.20 -9.84
CA SER A 66 -7.70 3.56 -9.34
C SER A 66 -7.67 4.57 -10.48
N SER A 67 -8.56 5.57 -10.43
CA SER A 67 -8.52 6.76 -11.28
C SER A 67 -7.92 7.98 -10.55
N HIS A 68 -7.40 7.79 -9.33
CA HIS A 68 -6.94 8.90 -8.51
C HIS A 68 -5.79 9.66 -9.21
N PRO A 69 -5.89 11.00 -9.36
CA PRO A 69 -4.93 11.77 -10.15
C PRO A 69 -3.63 12.08 -9.40
N GLY A 70 -3.68 12.15 -8.06
CA GLY A 70 -2.58 12.63 -7.23
C GLY A 70 -1.41 11.65 -7.11
N PRO A 71 -0.15 12.12 -7.25
CA PRO A 71 1.03 11.26 -7.18
C PRO A 71 1.22 10.62 -5.81
N GLY A 72 0.87 11.31 -4.72
CA GLY A 72 1.02 10.75 -3.37
C GLY A 72 0.23 9.47 -3.14
N VAL A 73 -1.07 9.46 -3.46
CA VAL A 73 -1.90 8.25 -3.29
C VAL A 73 -1.43 7.12 -4.19
N ARG A 74 -0.99 7.43 -5.42
CA ARG A 74 -0.44 6.44 -6.35
C ARG A 74 0.82 5.79 -5.79
N ASP A 75 1.74 6.60 -5.28
CA ASP A 75 2.97 6.11 -4.66
C ASP A 75 2.67 5.26 -3.43
N ALA A 76 1.66 5.61 -2.64
CA ALA A 76 1.25 4.79 -1.49
C ALA A 76 0.65 3.43 -1.91
N ILE A 77 -0.15 3.40 -2.98
CA ILE A 77 -0.65 2.14 -3.57
C ILE A 77 0.54 1.30 -4.03
N GLU A 78 1.44 1.87 -4.83
CA GLU A 78 2.60 1.17 -5.36
C GLU A 78 3.55 0.68 -4.26
N PHE A 79 3.81 1.51 -3.24
CA PHE A 79 4.62 1.16 -2.08
C PHE A 79 4.08 -0.08 -1.37
N VAL A 80 2.75 -0.18 -1.23
CA VAL A 80 2.12 -1.34 -0.57
C VAL A 80 2.06 -2.54 -1.51
N THR A 81 1.55 -2.38 -2.72
CA THR A 81 1.12 -3.51 -3.57
C THR A 81 2.10 -3.89 -4.66
N ARG A 82 3.08 -3.01 -4.99
CA ARG A 82 3.90 -3.09 -6.22
C ARG A 82 3.09 -3.07 -7.52
N SER A 83 1.82 -2.65 -7.44
CA SER A 83 1.01 -2.46 -8.64
C SER A 83 1.40 -1.13 -9.29
N HIS A 84 2.08 -1.21 -10.42
CA HIS A 84 2.39 -0.04 -11.23
C HIS A 84 1.18 0.36 -12.08
N ARG A 85 1.17 1.61 -12.52
CA ARG A 85 0.23 2.05 -13.54
C ARG A 85 0.46 1.20 -14.80
N ALA A 86 -0.60 0.60 -15.34
CA ALA A 86 -0.53 0.05 -16.68
C ALA A 86 -0.13 1.17 -17.65
N ALA A 87 0.89 0.93 -18.48
CA ALA A 87 1.15 1.83 -19.59
C ALA A 87 -0.13 1.89 -20.43
N VAL A 88 -0.66 3.10 -20.61
CA VAL A 88 -1.69 3.33 -21.61
C VAL A 88 -0.91 3.37 -22.93
N GLU A 89 -1.02 2.29 -23.71
CA GLU A 89 -0.61 2.28 -25.13
C GLU A 89 -1.46 3.26 -25.95
#